data_AF-A0A0F9BJE4-F1
#
_entry.id   AF-A0A0F9BJE4-F1
#
_cell.length_a   1.000
_cell.length_b   1.000
_cell.length_c   1.000
_cell.angle_alpha   90.00
_cell.angle_beta   90.00
_cell.angle_gamma   90.00
#
_symmetry.space_group_name_H-M   'P 1'
#
loop_
_entity.id
_entity.type
_entity.pdbx_description
1 polymer ?
#
loop_
_entity_poly.entity_id
_entity_poly.type
_entity_poly.pdbx_seq_one_letter_code
_entity_poly.pdbx_strand_id
1 'polypeptide(L)'
;MTELQTDLARHLRSVGWLTFTEIEVPGTEGDSYASGRVDVVAVKPHRYAQRDLRAYECKSSRRDFLHDVGSDKWRRYLLVFPRVYFAVPSGLVKKAEVPEEAGLIVRGENGWSTVKAAQGHIPPNLSVNSILALLYRGYEQDKEVRNLRDRLIYNDRGVVRDAKAFGWDTRRKLSQTVHELDPTLRSLKEAVEEITGKTLTGLTAEDFTRRLKLVMSIAEEAKEHGEALRSISSYLQALTSPYMTEDGLERAREKVEAL
;
A
#
# COMPACT_ATOMS: atom_id res chain seq x y z
N MET A 1 -15.16 26.42 16.85
CA MET A 1 -15.35 25.74 15.57
C MET A 1 -16.68 24.99 15.52
N THR A 2 -17.59 25.44 14.66
CA THR A 2 -18.92 24.84 14.48
C THR A 2 -18.89 23.61 13.57
N GLU A 3 -19.96 22.82 13.56
CA GLU A 3 -20.11 21.66 12.67
C GLU A 3 -20.06 22.08 11.19
N LEU A 4 -20.73 23.19 10.85
CA LEU A 4 -20.77 23.73 9.48
C LEU A 4 -19.38 24.14 8.97
N GLN A 5 -18.58 24.79 9.83
CA GLN A 5 -17.20 25.15 9.51
C GLN A 5 -16.33 23.92 9.26
N THR A 6 -16.48 22.90 10.11
CA THR A 6 -15.74 21.64 10.00
C THR A 6 -16.09 20.91 8.70
N ASP A 7 -17.38 20.86 8.37
CA ASP A 7 -17.88 20.24 7.14
C ASP A 7 -17.39 20.98 5.88
N LEU A 8 -17.47 22.31 5.86
CA LEU A 8 -16.95 23.14 4.77
C LEU A 8 -15.45 22.92 4.57
N ALA A 9 -14.67 22.98 5.66
CA ALA A 9 -13.23 22.80 5.59
C ALA A 9 -12.88 21.40 5.06
N ARG A 10 -13.61 20.35 5.48
CA ARG A 10 -13.43 18.99 4.96
C ARG A 10 -13.74 18.90 3.46
N HIS A 11 -14.85 19.50 3.02
CA HIS A 11 -15.20 19.52 1.60
C HIS A 11 -14.13 20.22 0.77
N LEU A 12 -13.70 21.42 1.18
CA LEU A 12 -12.67 22.18 0.46
C LEU A 12 -11.35 21.40 0.36
N ARG A 13 -10.93 20.71 1.43
CA ARG A 13 -9.77 19.79 1.39
C ARG A 13 -9.96 18.65 0.39
N SER A 14 -11.14 18.04 0.35
CA SER A 14 -11.42 16.94 -0.60
C SER A 14 -11.32 17.35 -2.06
N VAL A 15 -11.54 18.63 -2.37
CA VAL A 15 -11.39 19.20 -3.73
C VAL A 15 -10.07 19.95 -3.92
N GLY A 16 -9.07 19.66 -3.08
CA GLY A 16 -7.68 20.05 -3.27
C GLY A 16 -7.29 21.43 -2.72
N TRP A 17 -8.08 22.01 -1.81
CA TRP A 17 -7.69 23.25 -1.12
C TRP A 17 -6.94 22.96 0.18
N LEU A 18 -5.99 23.82 0.52
CA LEU A 18 -5.53 23.93 1.91
C LEU A 18 -6.55 24.77 2.67
N THR A 19 -6.89 24.34 3.88
CA THR A 19 -7.89 25.03 4.70
C THR A 19 -7.36 25.28 6.09
N PHE A 20 -7.67 26.44 6.63
CA PHE A 20 -7.34 26.82 7.99
C PHE A 20 -8.59 27.38 8.64
N THR A 21 -8.85 27.04 9.89
CA THR A 21 -10.06 27.47 10.59
C THR A 21 -9.71 28.43 11.70
N GLU A 22 -10.65 29.32 12.03
CA GLU A 22 -10.53 30.27 13.15
C GLU A 22 -9.25 31.12 13.03
N ILE A 23 -9.06 31.75 11.87
CA ILE A 23 -7.92 32.60 11.56
C ILE A 23 -8.20 34.02 12.05
N GLU A 24 -7.39 34.51 12.99
CA GLU A 24 -7.40 35.92 13.33
C GLU A 24 -6.77 36.73 12.20
N VAL A 25 -7.47 37.77 11.78
CA VAL A 25 -6.95 38.77 10.88
C VAL A 25 -6.74 40.09 11.59
N PRO A 26 -5.67 40.83 11.24
CA PRO A 26 -5.44 42.16 11.78
C PRO A 26 -6.66 43.05 11.55
N GLY A 27 -7.12 43.70 12.61
CA GLY A 27 -8.04 44.83 12.48
C GLY A 27 -7.32 45.95 11.73
N THR A 28 -8.03 46.64 10.85
CA THR A 28 -7.55 47.90 10.24
C THR A 28 -7.06 48.86 11.32
N GLU A 29 -6.01 49.62 10.99
CA GLU A 29 -5.37 50.58 11.90
C GLU A 29 -6.40 51.47 12.61
N GLY A 30 -6.27 51.57 13.94
CA GLY A 30 -7.08 52.42 14.81
C GLY A 30 -7.78 51.68 15.96
N ASP A 31 -7.97 50.37 15.85
CA ASP A 31 -8.66 49.59 16.89
C ASP A 31 -7.92 48.27 17.15
N SER A 32 -6.94 48.33 18.06
CA SER A 32 -6.23 47.15 18.58
C SER A 32 -7.15 46.15 19.29
N TYR A 33 -8.44 46.48 19.46
CA TYR A 33 -9.49 45.61 19.99
C TYR A 33 -10.45 45.05 18.91
N ALA A 34 -10.29 45.37 17.62
CA ALA A 34 -11.18 44.92 16.54
C ALA A 34 -10.55 43.86 15.62
N SER A 35 -9.77 42.92 16.16
CA SER A 35 -9.36 41.73 15.42
C SER A 35 -10.60 40.94 14.98
N GLY A 36 -10.63 40.55 13.71
CA GLY A 36 -11.68 39.69 13.17
C GLY A 36 -11.21 38.25 13.16
N ARG A 37 -12.10 37.29 13.39
CA ARG A 37 -11.76 35.87 13.27
C ARG A 37 -12.55 35.26 12.14
N VAL A 38 -11.85 34.89 11.07
CA VAL A 38 -12.43 34.22 9.92
C VAL A 38 -12.63 32.76 10.26
N ASP A 39 -13.84 32.29 10.01
CA ASP A 39 -14.28 30.93 10.24
C ASP A 39 -13.47 29.89 9.47
N VAL A 40 -13.41 30.01 8.14
CA VAL A 40 -12.62 29.13 7.27
C VAL A 40 -11.87 29.93 6.22
N VAL A 41 -10.56 29.77 6.18
CA VAL A 41 -9.68 30.27 5.12
C VAL A 41 -9.32 29.12 4.19
N ALA A 42 -9.33 29.36 2.88
CA ALA A 42 -8.91 28.38 1.89
C ALA A 42 -7.88 28.97 0.93
N VAL A 43 -6.80 28.21 0.69
CA VAL A 43 -5.75 28.53 -0.27
C VAL A 43 -5.72 27.43 -1.32
N LYS A 44 -5.81 27.79 -2.61
CA LYS A 44 -5.65 26.81 -3.68
C LYS A 44 -4.17 26.61 -4.02
N PRO A 45 -3.60 25.43 -3.78
CA PRO A 45 -2.22 25.12 -4.18
C PRO A 45 -2.03 25.25 -5.69
N HIS A 46 -0.80 25.51 -6.11
CA HIS A 46 -0.36 25.48 -7.51
C HIS A 46 -1.03 26.49 -8.46
N ARG A 47 -1.84 27.42 -7.93
CA ARG A 47 -2.39 28.57 -8.67
C ARG A 47 -1.62 29.85 -8.36
N TYR A 48 -0.29 29.78 -8.49
CA TYR A 48 0.65 30.84 -8.09
C TYR A 48 0.35 32.20 -8.74
N ALA A 49 -0.02 32.22 -10.02
CA ALA A 49 -0.35 33.44 -10.75
C ALA A 49 -1.66 34.10 -10.29
N GLN A 50 -2.62 33.32 -9.78
CA GLN A 50 -3.97 33.81 -9.42
C GLN A 50 -4.12 34.11 -7.92
N ARG A 51 -3.17 33.67 -7.09
CA ARG A 51 -3.17 33.85 -5.62
C ARG A 51 -4.57 33.62 -5.02
N ASP A 52 -5.20 32.49 -5.38
CA ASP A 52 -6.60 32.21 -5.01
C ASP A 52 -6.69 31.83 -3.53
N LEU A 53 -6.83 32.88 -2.73
CA LEU A 53 -7.00 32.88 -1.29
C LEU A 53 -8.43 33.37 -0.99
N ARG A 54 -9.14 32.63 -0.14
CA ARG A 54 -10.57 32.87 0.13
C ARG A 54 -10.84 32.83 1.63
N ALA A 55 -11.70 33.73 2.09
CA ALA A 55 -12.34 33.65 3.39
C ALA A 55 -13.78 33.19 3.23
N TYR A 56 -14.23 32.33 4.13
CA TYR A 56 -15.60 31.88 4.26
C TYR A 56 -16.08 32.17 5.67
N GLU A 57 -17.18 32.91 5.76
CA GLU A 57 -17.90 33.21 7.01
C GLU A 57 -19.12 32.29 7.08
N CYS A 58 -19.18 31.39 8.07
CA CYS A 58 -20.20 30.36 8.16
C CYS A 58 -21.40 30.81 8.99
N LYS A 59 -22.60 30.85 8.40
CA LYS A 59 -23.83 31.24 9.10
C LYS A 59 -24.82 30.09 9.15
N SER A 60 -25.12 29.64 10.36
CA SER A 60 -26.11 28.58 10.64
C SER A 60 -27.54 29.11 10.75
N SER A 61 -27.71 30.42 11.02
CA SER A 61 -29.01 31.06 11.11
C SER A 61 -29.12 32.29 10.21
N ARG A 62 -30.35 32.57 9.76
CA ARG A 62 -30.65 33.76 8.96
C ARG A 62 -30.43 35.06 9.74
N ARG A 63 -30.68 35.04 11.06
CA ARG A 63 -30.42 36.19 11.93
C ARG A 63 -28.94 36.54 11.96
N ASP A 64 -28.07 35.54 12.09
CA ASP A 64 -26.61 35.77 12.14
C ASP A 64 -26.10 36.34 10.82
N PHE A 65 -26.63 35.85 9.69
CA PHE A 65 -26.32 36.42 8.37
C PHE A 65 -26.74 37.89 8.26
N LEU A 66 -27.99 38.21 8.61
CA LEU A 66 -28.50 39.58 8.50
C LEU A 66 -27.78 40.55 9.44
N HIS A 67 -27.42 40.10 10.64
CA HIS A 67 -26.64 40.89 11.58
C HIS A 67 -25.25 41.22 11.03
N ASP A 68 -24.56 40.25 10.43
CA ASP A 68 -23.24 40.47 9.85
C ASP A 68 -23.29 41.41 8.66
N VAL A 69 -24.23 41.20 7.74
CA VAL A 69 -24.43 42.09 6.59
C VAL A 69 -24.79 43.49 7.05
N GLY A 70 -25.73 43.63 7.99
CA GLY A 70 -26.17 44.94 8.49
C GLY A 70 -25.13 45.69 9.31
N SER A 71 -24.15 45.00 9.90
CA SER A 71 -23.07 45.62 10.67
C SER A 71 -21.78 45.84 9.86
N ASP A 72 -21.75 45.40 8.59
CA ASP A 72 -20.60 45.45 7.69
C ASP A 72 -19.29 44.85 8.25
N LYS A 73 -19.34 44.13 9.38
CA LYS A 73 -18.15 43.62 10.05
C LYS A 73 -17.37 42.67 9.15
N TRP A 74 -18.06 41.89 8.33
CA TRP A 74 -17.47 40.95 7.39
C TRP A 74 -16.59 41.63 6.33
N ARG A 75 -16.83 42.90 5.98
CA ARG A 75 -16.05 43.64 4.97
C ARG A 75 -14.59 43.80 5.36
N ARG A 76 -14.26 43.75 6.66
CA ARG A 76 -12.86 43.76 7.13
C ARG A 76 -12.03 42.62 6.52
N TYR A 77 -12.66 41.50 6.19
CA TYR A 77 -11.98 40.37 5.56
C TYR A 77 -11.53 40.70 4.14
N LEU A 78 -12.18 41.62 3.44
CA LEU A 78 -11.73 42.10 2.12
C LEU A 78 -10.37 42.83 2.21
N LEU A 79 -9.94 43.29 3.39
CA LEU A 79 -8.62 43.91 3.53
C LEU A 79 -7.48 42.91 3.32
N VAL A 80 -7.73 41.63 3.60
CA VAL A 80 -6.71 40.56 3.59
C VAL A 80 -7.00 39.50 2.54
N PHE A 81 -8.27 39.19 2.28
CA PHE A 81 -8.65 38.10 1.38
C PHE A 81 -9.15 38.65 0.03
N PRO A 82 -8.59 38.16 -1.10
CA PRO A 82 -9.04 38.55 -2.44
C PRO A 82 -10.51 38.23 -2.73
N ARG A 83 -11.09 37.29 -1.99
CA ARG A 83 -12.48 36.84 -2.13
C ARG A 83 -13.03 36.45 -0.77
N VAL A 84 -14.24 36.92 -0.47
CA VAL A 84 -14.96 36.60 0.76
C VAL A 84 -16.30 35.97 0.38
N TYR A 85 -16.65 34.87 1.05
CA TYR A 85 -17.88 34.12 0.83
C TYR A 85 -18.65 33.99 2.14
N PHE A 86 -19.98 34.03 2.05
CA PHE A 86 -20.84 33.46 3.07
C PHE A 86 -21.06 31.97 2.78
N ALA A 87 -20.99 31.15 3.82
CA ALA A 87 -21.23 29.72 3.76
C ALA A 87 -22.44 29.34 4.63
N VAL A 88 -23.49 28.80 4.02
CA VAL A 88 -24.78 28.59 4.70
C VAL A 88 -25.44 27.28 4.30
N PRO A 89 -26.36 26.72 5.12
CA PRO A 89 -27.28 25.68 4.67
C PRO A 89 -28.12 26.14 3.46
N SER A 90 -28.43 25.21 2.56
CA SER A 90 -29.31 25.48 1.41
C SER A 90 -30.65 26.04 1.86
N GLY A 91 -31.16 27.06 1.15
CA GLY A 91 -32.43 27.72 1.46
C GLY A 91 -32.38 28.80 2.55
N LEU A 92 -31.26 28.97 3.28
CA LEU A 92 -31.16 29.95 4.38
C LEU A 92 -31.08 31.41 3.89
N VAL A 93 -30.34 31.64 2.81
CA VAL A 93 -30.06 32.96 2.22
C VAL A 93 -30.29 32.91 0.72
N LYS A 94 -30.97 33.92 0.16
CA LYS A 94 -31.13 34.09 -1.28
C LYS A 94 -29.95 34.86 -1.87
N LYS A 95 -29.58 34.55 -3.12
CA LYS A 95 -28.48 35.22 -3.84
C LYS A 95 -28.59 36.76 -3.84
N ALA A 96 -29.80 37.30 -3.95
CA ALA A 96 -30.05 38.75 -3.99
C ALA A 96 -29.80 39.46 -2.65
N GLU A 97 -29.74 38.72 -1.55
CA GLU A 97 -29.50 39.26 -0.21
C GLU A 97 -27.99 39.37 0.11
N VAL A 98 -27.15 38.74 -0.72
CA VAL A 98 -25.71 38.72 -0.51
C VAL A 98 -25.09 39.97 -1.16
N PRO A 99 -24.32 40.79 -0.40
CA PRO A 99 -23.65 41.98 -0.91
C PRO A 99 -22.87 41.72 -2.20
N GLU A 100 -22.89 42.65 -3.16
CA GLU A 100 -22.40 42.47 -4.53
C GLU A 100 -21.02 41.81 -4.59
N GLU A 101 -20.10 42.32 -3.78
CA GLU A 101 -18.71 41.90 -3.70
C GLU A 101 -18.49 40.55 -3.00
N ALA A 102 -19.45 40.09 -2.19
CA ALA A 102 -19.41 38.79 -1.51
C ALA A 102 -19.94 37.64 -2.37
N GLY A 103 -19.33 36.47 -2.20
CA GLY A 103 -19.82 35.21 -2.75
C GLY A 103 -20.75 34.45 -1.80
N LEU A 104 -21.40 33.42 -2.32
CA LEU A 104 -22.28 32.53 -1.57
C LEU A 104 -22.00 31.08 -1.95
N ILE A 105 -21.67 30.27 -0.96
CA ILE A 105 -21.58 28.82 -1.05
C ILE A 105 -22.64 28.20 -0.14
N VAL A 106 -23.36 27.20 -0.64
CA VAL A 106 -24.47 26.56 0.09
C VAL A 106 -24.20 25.09 0.33
N ARG A 107 -24.57 24.61 1.51
CA ARG A 107 -24.60 23.18 1.87
C ARG A 107 -25.99 22.62 1.60
N GLY A 108 -26.15 21.95 0.46
CA GLY A 108 -27.36 21.16 0.12
C GLY A 108 -27.16 19.68 0.45
N GLU A 109 -28.12 18.82 0.12
CA GLU A 109 -28.04 17.37 0.42
C GLU A 109 -26.80 16.70 -0.20
N ASN A 110 -26.52 17.02 -1.47
CA ASN A 110 -25.40 16.48 -2.25
C ASN A 110 -24.03 17.14 -1.96
N GLY A 111 -23.94 17.94 -0.90
CA GLY A 111 -22.70 18.63 -0.52
C GLY A 111 -22.72 20.13 -0.79
N TRP A 112 -21.54 20.69 -0.97
CA TRP A 112 -21.33 22.13 -1.09
C TRP A 112 -21.33 22.58 -2.56
N SER A 113 -22.00 23.70 -2.85
CA SER A 113 -22.01 24.30 -4.19
C SER A 113 -21.97 25.83 -4.12
N THR A 114 -21.20 26.45 -5.02
CA THR A 114 -21.14 27.91 -5.14
C THR A 114 -22.32 28.39 -5.97
N VAL A 115 -23.17 29.23 -5.40
CA VAL A 115 -24.36 29.79 -6.07
C VAL A 115 -24.18 31.25 -6.46
N LYS A 116 -23.21 31.93 -5.85
CA LYS A 116 -22.75 33.27 -6.23
C LYS A 116 -21.23 33.32 -6.12
N ALA A 117 -20.55 33.64 -7.23
CA ALA A 117 -19.11 33.90 -7.19
C ALA A 117 -18.84 35.22 -6.46
N ALA A 118 -17.82 35.26 -5.61
CA ALA A 118 -17.34 36.50 -5.03
C ALA A 118 -16.63 37.35 -6.09
N GLN A 119 -16.77 38.67 -5.99
CA GLN A 119 -15.97 39.58 -6.80
C GLN A 119 -14.52 39.51 -6.32
N GLY A 120 -13.59 39.31 -7.25
CA GLY A 120 -12.16 39.30 -6.92
C GLY A 120 -11.60 40.71 -6.87
N HIS A 121 -10.75 41.01 -5.88
CA HIS A 121 -9.99 42.24 -5.82
C HIS A 121 -8.56 41.99 -5.31
N ILE A 122 -7.71 43.02 -5.38
CA ILE A 122 -6.36 42.99 -4.80
C ILE A 122 -6.48 43.57 -3.37
N PRO A 123 -6.29 42.77 -2.30
CA PRO A 123 -6.44 43.27 -0.95
C PRO A 123 -5.28 44.20 -0.56
N PRO A 124 -5.55 45.32 0.13
CA PRO A 124 -4.51 46.27 0.53
C PRO A 124 -3.52 45.70 1.55
N ASN A 125 -3.97 44.76 2.41
CA ASN A 125 -3.17 44.26 3.54
C ASN A 125 -2.70 42.81 3.34
N LEU A 126 -2.87 42.24 2.15
CA LEU A 126 -2.36 40.90 1.86
C LEU A 126 -0.86 40.95 1.58
N SER A 127 -0.06 40.54 2.56
CA SER A 127 1.39 40.45 2.43
C SER A 127 1.87 39.00 2.22
N VAL A 128 3.11 38.83 1.78
CA VAL A 128 3.78 37.52 1.75
C VAL A 128 3.82 36.91 3.15
N ASN A 129 4.06 37.72 4.19
CA ASN A 129 4.06 37.28 5.59
C ASN A 129 2.70 36.72 6.02
N SER A 130 1.59 37.27 5.53
CA SER A 130 0.24 36.76 5.80
C SER A 130 0.07 35.34 5.27
N ILE A 131 0.60 35.07 4.07
CA ILE A 131 0.58 33.73 3.45
C ILE A 131 1.52 32.77 4.19
N LEU A 132 2.73 33.21 4.53
CA LEU A 132 3.68 32.40 5.30
C LEU A 132 3.12 32.04 6.67
N ALA A 133 2.47 32.97 7.37
CA ALA A 133 1.84 32.71 8.67
C ALA A 133 0.75 31.62 8.57
N LEU A 134 -0.07 31.64 7.51
CA LEU A 134 -1.03 30.58 7.23
C LEU A 134 -0.33 29.24 7.00
N LEU A 135 0.74 29.21 6.19
CA LEU A 135 1.50 28.00 5.91
C LEU A 135 2.15 27.41 7.17
N TYR A 136 2.78 28.24 8.01
CA TYR A 136 3.37 27.80 9.28
C TYR A 136 2.30 27.27 10.25
N ARG A 137 1.12 27.90 10.29
CA ARG A 137 0.01 27.40 11.10
C ARG A 137 -0.45 26.02 10.63
N GLY A 138 -0.64 25.81 9.33
CA GLY A 138 -0.96 24.49 8.79
C GLY A 138 0.13 23.47 9.05
N TYR A 139 1.39 23.88 8.91
CA TYR A 139 2.53 23.05 9.24
C TYR A 139 2.45 22.57 10.70
N GLU A 140 2.26 23.45 11.68
CA GLU A 140 2.15 23.03 13.09
C GLU A 140 0.91 22.17 13.34
N GLN A 141 -0.25 22.46 12.72
CA GLN A 141 -1.46 21.63 12.85
C GLN A 141 -1.25 20.19 12.37
N ASP A 142 -0.51 20.02 11.26
CA ASP A 142 -0.25 18.70 10.68
C ASP A 142 1.00 18.01 11.27
N LYS A 143 1.64 18.60 12.28
CA LYS A 143 2.90 18.11 12.84
C LYS A 143 2.80 16.69 13.38
N GLU A 144 1.73 16.37 14.10
CA GLU A 144 1.52 15.02 14.65
C GLU A 144 1.32 13.97 13.54
N VAL A 145 0.51 14.28 12.53
CA VAL A 145 0.27 13.41 11.38
C VAL A 145 1.57 13.20 10.58
N ARG A 146 2.37 14.24 10.42
CA ARG A 146 3.69 14.15 9.76
C ARG A 146 4.67 13.36 10.61
N ASN A 147 4.73 13.59 11.91
CA ASN A 147 5.55 12.78 12.82
C ASN A 147 5.15 11.30 12.77
N LEU A 148 3.85 10.99 12.69
CA LEU A 148 3.36 9.62 12.52
C LEU A 148 3.75 9.04 11.16
N ARG A 149 3.59 9.81 10.09
CA ARG A 149 3.99 9.42 8.73
C ARG A 149 5.50 9.19 8.65
N ASP A 150 6.29 10.08 9.23
CA ASP A 150 7.74 9.95 9.31
C ASP A 150 8.11 8.72 10.13
N ARG A 151 7.49 8.49 11.29
CA ARG A 151 7.67 7.24 12.05
C ARG A 151 7.30 6.00 11.24
N LEU A 152 6.22 6.01 10.47
CA LEU A 152 5.86 4.90 9.59
C LEU A 152 6.91 4.68 8.49
N ILE A 153 7.35 5.75 7.83
CA ILE A 153 8.37 5.71 6.77
C ILE A 153 9.73 5.26 7.34
N TYR A 154 10.09 5.69 8.54
CA TYR A 154 11.34 5.32 9.20
C TYR A 154 11.28 3.93 9.86
N ASN A 155 10.11 3.45 10.32
CA ASN A 155 9.91 2.07 10.80
C ASN A 155 9.96 1.03 9.68
N ASP A 156 9.81 1.44 8.41
CA ASP A 156 10.04 0.56 7.26
C ASP A 156 11.51 0.07 7.20
N ARG A 157 12.45 0.80 7.83
CA ARG A 157 13.83 0.31 8.02
C ARG A 157 13.91 -0.90 8.95
N GLY A 158 12.96 -1.05 9.89
CA GLY A 158 12.83 -2.24 10.73
C GLY A 158 12.45 -3.45 9.89
N VAL A 159 11.43 -3.31 9.04
CA VAL A 159 10.98 -4.36 8.12
C VAL A 159 12.08 -4.76 7.14
N VAL A 160 12.81 -3.79 6.56
CA VAL A 160 13.97 -4.08 5.68
C VAL A 160 15.10 -4.78 6.45
N ARG A 161 15.36 -4.39 7.70
CA ARG A 161 16.37 -5.03 8.56
C ARG A 161 15.99 -6.48 8.88
N ASP A 162 14.72 -6.71 9.23
CA ASP A 162 14.20 -8.04 9.57
C ASP A 162 14.16 -8.95 8.34
N ALA A 163 13.75 -8.43 7.18
CA ALA A 163 13.79 -9.15 5.90
C ALA A 163 15.24 -9.52 5.51
N LYS A 164 16.20 -8.60 5.73
CA LYS A 164 17.62 -8.87 5.49
C LYS A 164 18.16 -9.94 6.45
N ALA A 165 17.82 -9.87 7.73
CA ALA A 165 18.21 -10.87 8.72
C ALA A 165 17.64 -12.27 8.38
N PHE A 166 16.36 -12.33 8.01
CA PHE A 166 15.70 -13.56 7.56
C PHE A 166 16.36 -14.14 6.30
N GLY A 167 16.70 -13.30 5.31
CA GLY A 167 17.40 -13.73 4.11
C GLY A 167 18.79 -14.30 4.40
N TRP A 168 19.55 -13.69 5.32
CA TRP A 168 20.85 -14.19 5.76
C TRP A 168 20.73 -15.54 6.48
N ASP A 169 19.76 -15.69 7.39
CA ASP A 169 19.55 -16.95 8.11
C ASP A 169 19.12 -18.09 7.18
N THR A 170 18.22 -17.79 6.23
CA THR A 170 17.77 -18.76 5.21
C THR A 170 18.93 -19.21 4.32
N ARG A 171 19.75 -18.26 3.84
CA ARG A 171 20.96 -18.57 3.05
C ARG A 171 21.94 -19.45 3.83
N ARG A 172 22.16 -19.15 5.11
CA ARG A 172 23.05 -19.93 5.99
C ARG A 172 22.55 -21.37 6.15
N LYS A 173 21.26 -21.55 6.45
CA LYS A 173 20.63 -22.87 6.59
C LYS A 173 20.72 -23.68 5.31
N LEU A 174 20.38 -23.08 4.16
CA LEU A 174 20.50 -23.74 2.85
C LEU A 174 21.96 -24.13 2.55
N SER A 175 22.92 -23.25 2.83
CA SER A 175 24.34 -23.55 2.62
C SER A 175 24.85 -24.67 3.53
N GLN A 176 24.35 -24.77 4.77
CA GLN A 176 24.67 -25.86 5.68
C GLN A 176 24.09 -27.18 5.17
N THR A 177 22.81 -27.21 4.78
CA THR A 177 22.17 -28.39 4.21
C THR A 177 22.85 -28.85 2.92
N VAL A 178 23.28 -27.93 2.05
CA VAL A 178 24.07 -28.27 0.85
C VAL A 178 25.41 -28.89 1.24
N HIS A 179 26.09 -28.39 2.27
CA HIS A 179 27.35 -28.97 2.75
C HIS A 179 27.17 -30.36 3.36
N GLU A 180 26.05 -30.61 4.05
CA GLU A 180 25.69 -31.92 4.60
C GLU A 180 25.31 -32.94 3.51
N LEU A 181 24.74 -32.48 2.39
CA LEU A 181 24.39 -33.32 1.25
C LEU A 181 25.57 -33.62 0.32
N ASP A 182 26.63 -32.80 0.34
CA ASP A 182 27.79 -32.92 -0.55
C ASP A 182 28.54 -34.27 -0.41
N PRO A 183 28.79 -34.82 0.79
CA PRO A 183 29.39 -36.15 0.96
C PRO A 183 28.51 -37.26 0.36
N THR A 184 27.20 -37.19 0.61
CA THR A 184 26.24 -38.18 0.13
C THR A 184 26.13 -38.15 -1.40
N LEU A 185 26.11 -36.95 -1.99
CA LEU A 185 26.11 -36.77 -3.45
C LEU A 185 27.41 -37.24 -4.10
N ARG A 186 28.57 -37.08 -3.43
CA ARG A 186 29.85 -37.63 -3.90
C ARG A 186 29.85 -39.16 -3.88
N SER A 187 29.45 -39.77 -2.76
CA SER A 187 29.34 -41.24 -2.68
C SER A 187 28.37 -41.80 -3.72
N LEU A 188 27.24 -41.13 -3.96
CA LEU A 188 26.28 -41.53 -4.97
C LEU A 188 26.85 -41.39 -6.39
N LYS A 189 27.59 -40.31 -6.68
CA LYS A 189 28.27 -40.11 -7.96
C LYS A 189 29.33 -41.20 -8.20
N GLU A 190 30.16 -41.50 -7.21
CA GLU A 190 31.19 -42.56 -7.29
C GLU A 190 30.55 -43.92 -7.61
N ALA A 191 29.47 -44.29 -6.90
CA ALA A 191 28.75 -45.54 -7.14
C ALA A 191 28.15 -45.61 -8.55
N VAL A 192 27.61 -44.50 -9.07
CA VAL A 192 27.08 -44.45 -10.44
C VAL A 192 28.20 -44.53 -11.49
N GLU A 193 29.34 -43.88 -11.26
CA GLU A 193 30.51 -43.97 -12.16
C GLU A 193 31.07 -45.41 -12.20
N GLU A 194 31.09 -46.10 -11.07
CA GLU A 194 31.51 -47.51 -10.97
C GLU A 194 30.57 -48.45 -11.74
N ILE A 195 29.25 -48.32 -11.54
CA ILE A 195 28.25 -49.17 -12.21
C ILE A 195 28.22 -48.93 -13.73
N THR A 196 28.38 -47.67 -14.16
CA THR A 196 28.22 -47.28 -15.57
C THR A 196 29.51 -47.26 -16.37
N GLY A 197 30.68 -47.29 -15.71
CA GLY A 197 31.99 -47.19 -16.33
C GLY A 197 32.27 -45.84 -17.00
N LYS A 198 31.48 -44.80 -16.71
CA LYS A 198 31.58 -43.47 -17.34
C LYS A 198 31.81 -42.38 -16.30
N THR A 199 32.81 -41.54 -16.51
CA THR A 199 33.11 -40.38 -15.65
C THR A 199 32.10 -39.25 -15.87
N LEU A 200 31.54 -38.73 -14.78
CA LEU A 200 30.52 -37.69 -14.73
C LEU A 200 31.15 -36.33 -14.35
N THR A 201 31.84 -35.68 -15.30
CA THR A 201 32.35 -34.31 -15.13
C THR A 201 31.41 -33.27 -15.74
N GLY A 202 31.28 -32.10 -15.09
CA GLY A 202 30.62 -30.92 -15.67
C GLY A 202 29.09 -30.93 -15.77
N LEU A 203 28.40 -31.77 -15.01
CA LEU A 203 26.93 -31.87 -15.07
C LEU A 203 26.24 -30.87 -14.14
N THR A 204 25.15 -30.28 -14.61
CA THR A 204 24.22 -29.49 -13.77
C THR A 204 23.42 -30.42 -12.84
N ALA A 205 22.88 -29.89 -11.75
CA ALA A 205 22.09 -30.69 -10.79
C ALA A 205 20.85 -31.35 -11.43
N GLU A 206 20.25 -30.71 -12.43
CA GLU A 206 19.12 -31.26 -13.20
C GLU A 206 19.53 -32.45 -14.09
N ASP A 207 20.70 -32.38 -14.73
CA ASP A 207 21.21 -33.47 -15.57
C ASP A 207 21.63 -34.68 -14.73
N PHE A 208 22.19 -34.44 -13.55
CA PHE A 208 22.51 -35.50 -12.60
C PHE A 208 21.23 -36.19 -12.10
N THR A 209 20.19 -35.43 -11.76
CA THR A 209 18.91 -35.98 -11.31
C THR A 209 18.22 -36.83 -12.39
N ARG A 210 18.28 -36.39 -13.66
CA ARG A 210 17.76 -37.18 -14.79
C ARG A 210 18.52 -38.49 -14.98
N ARG A 211 19.86 -38.45 -14.90
CA ARG A 211 20.68 -39.67 -15.01
C ARG A 211 20.49 -40.61 -13.83
N LEU A 212 20.32 -40.09 -12.62
CA LEU A 212 20.05 -40.92 -11.45
C LEU A 212 18.75 -41.69 -11.58
N LYS A 213 17.68 -41.04 -12.07
CA LYS A 213 16.40 -41.70 -12.37
C LYS A 213 16.56 -42.82 -13.41
N LEU A 214 17.38 -42.61 -14.42
CA LEU A 214 17.67 -43.63 -15.44
C LEU A 214 18.45 -44.82 -14.86
N VAL A 215 19.44 -44.59 -14.00
CA VAL A 215 20.18 -45.69 -13.35
C VAL A 215 19.29 -46.46 -12.39
N MET A 216 18.44 -45.78 -11.62
CA MET A 216 17.47 -46.44 -10.75
C MET A 216 16.44 -47.27 -11.54
N SER A 217 15.97 -46.79 -12.69
CA SER A 217 15.06 -47.60 -13.52
C SER A 217 15.76 -48.83 -14.10
N ILE A 218 17.02 -48.69 -14.57
CA ILE A 218 17.82 -49.83 -15.05
C ILE A 218 18.08 -50.84 -13.92
N ALA A 219 18.34 -50.38 -12.69
CA ALA A 219 18.57 -51.25 -11.55
C ALA A 219 17.30 -52.02 -11.13
N GLU A 220 16.13 -51.38 -11.18
CA GLU A 220 14.86 -52.05 -10.89
C GLU A 220 14.54 -53.10 -11.97
N GLU A 221 14.72 -52.76 -13.25
CA GLU A 221 14.52 -53.67 -14.39
C GLU A 221 15.50 -54.87 -14.32
N ALA A 222 16.77 -54.62 -13.95
CA ALA A 222 17.77 -55.68 -13.76
C ALA A 222 17.44 -56.60 -12.56
N LYS A 223 16.81 -56.06 -11.51
CA LYS A 223 16.36 -56.83 -10.35
C LYS A 223 15.18 -57.72 -10.73
N GLU A 224 14.19 -57.19 -11.46
CA GLU A 224 13.07 -57.96 -12.00
C GLU A 224 13.57 -59.09 -12.93
N HIS A 225 14.50 -58.77 -13.84
CA HIS A 225 15.12 -59.78 -14.72
C HIS A 225 15.93 -60.83 -13.92
N GLY A 226 16.62 -60.43 -12.86
CA GLY A 226 17.35 -61.34 -11.98
C GLY A 226 16.44 -62.24 -11.13
N GLU A 227 15.25 -61.78 -10.76
CA GLU A 227 14.21 -62.57 -10.09
C GLU A 227 13.55 -63.54 -11.07
N ALA A 228 13.31 -63.11 -12.31
CA ALA A 228 12.81 -63.95 -13.39
C ALA A 228 13.79 -65.09 -13.72
N LEU A 229 15.09 -64.77 -13.90
CA LEU A 229 16.13 -65.77 -14.17
C LEU A 229 16.32 -66.74 -12.99
N ARG A 230 16.19 -66.29 -11.73
CA ARG A 230 16.23 -67.18 -10.55
C ARG A 230 15.02 -68.09 -10.47
N SER A 231 13.84 -67.59 -10.82
CA SER A 231 12.61 -68.38 -10.86
C SER A 231 12.67 -69.44 -11.97
N ILE A 232 13.14 -69.07 -13.17
CA ILE A 232 13.40 -70.00 -14.28
C ILE A 232 14.47 -71.03 -13.89
N SER A 233 15.59 -70.59 -13.29
CA SER A 233 16.64 -71.50 -12.82
C SER A 233 16.13 -72.49 -11.76
N SER A 234 15.33 -72.02 -10.81
CA SER A 234 14.72 -72.87 -9.78
C SER A 234 13.76 -73.90 -10.39
N TYR A 235 13.00 -73.51 -11.41
CA TYR A 235 12.13 -74.41 -12.16
C TYR A 235 12.91 -75.46 -12.96
N LEU A 236 13.95 -75.03 -13.68
CA LEU A 236 14.85 -75.93 -14.41
C LEU A 236 15.55 -76.92 -13.45
N GLN A 237 15.98 -76.45 -12.28
CA GLN A 237 16.55 -77.32 -11.23
C GLN A 237 15.52 -78.31 -10.69
N ALA A 238 14.28 -77.88 -10.46
CA ALA A 238 13.18 -78.76 -10.03
C ALA A 238 12.87 -79.85 -11.05
N LEU A 239 12.88 -79.54 -12.35
CA LEU A 239 12.71 -80.51 -13.44
C LEU A 239 13.81 -81.56 -13.50
N THR A 240 15.04 -81.19 -13.13
CA THR A 240 16.20 -82.11 -13.14
C THR A 240 16.41 -82.89 -11.84
N SER A 241 15.60 -82.63 -10.80
CA SER A 241 15.78 -83.24 -9.48
C SER A 241 15.08 -84.60 -9.39
N PRO A 242 15.80 -85.71 -9.10
CA PRO A 242 15.22 -87.05 -9.03
C PRO A 242 14.33 -87.31 -7.79
N TYR A 243 14.17 -86.32 -6.91
CA TYR A 243 13.38 -86.42 -5.67
C TYR A 243 12.21 -85.41 -5.59
N MET A 244 11.86 -84.75 -6.69
CA MET A 244 10.77 -83.75 -6.68
C MET A 244 9.37 -84.40 -6.76
N THR A 245 8.43 -83.88 -5.98
CA THR A 245 7.01 -84.27 -6.00
C THR A 245 6.22 -83.45 -7.03
N GLU A 246 5.12 -84.00 -7.57
CA GLU A 246 4.27 -83.31 -8.57
C GLU A 246 3.81 -81.92 -8.07
N ASP A 247 3.35 -81.82 -6.82
CA ASP A 247 2.98 -80.55 -6.16
C ASP A 247 4.14 -79.52 -6.07
N GLY A 248 5.38 -79.99 -6.00
CA GLY A 248 6.56 -79.12 -5.99
C GLY A 248 6.87 -78.56 -7.37
N LEU A 249 6.63 -79.38 -8.40
CA LEU A 249 6.85 -79.04 -9.80
C LEU A 249 5.77 -78.08 -10.32
N GLU A 250 4.51 -78.27 -9.91
CA GLU A 250 3.39 -77.41 -10.28
C GLU A 250 3.52 -76.01 -9.69
N ARG A 251 3.89 -75.88 -8.42
CA ARG A 251 4.18 -74.57 -7.79
C ARG A 251 5.39 -73.85 -8.39
N ALA A 252 6.41 -74.58 -8.81
CA ALA A 252 7.57 -73.99 -9.49
C ALA A 252 7.19 -73.52 -10.91
N ARG A 253 6.30 -74.23 -11.58
CA ARG A 253 5.75 -73.89 -12.90
C ARG A 253 4.87 -72.64 -12.85
N GLU A 254 3.93 -72.57 -11.90
CA GLU A 254 3.08 -71.39 -11.69
C GLU A 254 3.90 -70.11 -11.47
N LYS A 255 5.01 -70.21 -10.74
CA LYS A 255 5.92 -69.08 -10.51
C LYS A 255 6.66 -68.60 -11.76
N VAL A 256 6.89 -69.47 -12.74
CA VAL A 256 7.48 -69.08 -14.03
C VAL A 256 6.42 -68.57 -14.99
N GLU A 257 5.22 -69.15 -15.00
CA GLU A 257 4.08 -68.70 -15.83
C GLU A 257 3.53 -67.33 -15.38
N ALA A 258 3.80 -66.90 -14.14
CA ALA A 258 3.41 -65.61 -13.59
C ALA A 258 4.43 -64.47 -13.79
N LEU A 259 5.58 -64.73 -14.41
CA LEU A 259 6.59 -63.72 -14.82
C LEU A 259 6.18 -63.08 -16.15
#